data_AF-A0A6N1WZA4-F1
#
_entry.id   AF-A0A6N1WZA4-F1
#
_cell.length_a   1.000
_cell.length_b   1.000
_cell.length_c   1.000
_cell.angle_alpha   90.00
_cell.angle_beta   90.00
_cell.angle_gamma   90.00
#
_symmetry.space_group_name_H-M   'P 1'
#
loop_
_entity.id
_entity.type
_entity.pdbx_description
1 polymer ?
#
loop_
_entity_poly.entity_id
_entity_poly.type
_entity_poly.pdbx_seq_one_letter_code
_entity_poly.pdbx_strand_id
1 'polypeptide(L)'
;MRARDFDALASGAAADVAAFARFIEQGEALLAEAADAGARESYASVWFDAEILNALALERWESEGRPTDWQAPWRADFQHDAAQAVAALREAAAALRQA
;
A
#
# COMPACT_ATOMS: atom_id res chain seq x y z
N MET A 1 0.42 -2.18 -15.05
CA MET A 1 1.81 -2.20 -14.48
C MET A 1 2.37 -3.63 -14.61
N ARG A 2 3.67 -3.89 -14.81
CA ARG A 2 4.14 -5.30 -14.81
C ARG A 2 4.21 -5.83 -13.37
N ALA A 3 3.79 -7.07 -13.14
CA ALA A 3 3.77 -7.72 -11.82
C ALA A 3 5.10 -7.62 -11.04
N ARG A 4 6.23 -7.72 -11.77
CA ARG A 4 7.58 -7.56 -11.18
C ARG A 4 7.82 -6.18 -10.57
N ASP A 5 7.18 -5.16 -11.13
CA ASP A 5 7.37 -3.76 -10.73
C ASP A 5 6.62 -3.52 -9.40
N PHE A 6 5.47 -4.19 -9.18
CA PHE A 6 4.76 -4.17 -7.90
C PHE A 6 5.53 -4.87 -6.78
N ASP A 7 6.06 -6.07 -7.04
CA ASP A 7 6.86 -6.80 -6.05
C ASP A 7 8.18 -6.08 -5.70
N ALA A 8 8.78 -5.39 -6.67
CA ALA A 8 9.93 -4.53 -6.43
C ALA A 8 9.56 -3.33 -5.54
N LEU A 9 8.42 -2.67 -5.79
CA LEU A 9 7.94 -1.55 -4.97
C LEU A 9 7.56 -1.96 -3.55
N ALA A 10 7.03 -3.17 -3.38
CA ALA A 10 6.69 -3.69 -2.06
C ALA A 10 7.94 -3.82 -1.17
N SER A 11 9.11 -4.05 -1.78
CA SER A 11 10.39 -4.06 -1.07
C SER A 11 10.77 -2.64 -0.66
N GLY A 12 10.52 -2.31 0.61
CA GLY A 12 10.78 -0.97 1.15
C GLY A 12 9.56 -0.05 1.16
N ALA A 13 8.37 -0.53 0.75
CA ALA A 13 7.14 0.26 0.82
C ALA A 13 6.82 0.76 2.24
N ALA A 14 7.22 0.02 3.29
CA ALA A 14 7.03 0.43 4.68
C ALA A 14 8.18 1.31 5.25
N ALA A 15 9.11 1.79 4.41
CA ALA A 15 10.28 2.54 4.87
C ALA A 15 9.92 3.96 5.33
N ASP A 16 8.97 4.61 4.66
CA ASP A 16 8.45 5.92 4.98
C ASP A 16 7.08 6.16 4.34
N VAL A 17 6.43 7.25 4.74
CA VAL A 17 5.11 7.66 4.25
C VAL A 17 5.05 7.82 2.73
N ALA A 18 6.12 8.30 2.10
CA ALA A 18 6.15 8.53 0.65
C ALA A 18 6.29 7.23 -0.14
N ALA A 19 7.14 6.32 0.34
CA ALA A 19 7.28 4.97 -0.20
C ALA A 19 5.97 4.19 -0.08
N PHE A 20 5.28 4.31 1.06
CA PHE A 20 4.01 3.64 1.28
C PHE A 20 2.92 4.20 0.37
N ALA A 21 2.75 5.53 0.31
CA ALA A 21 1.77 6.17 -0.57
C ALA A 21 1.96 5.77 -2.04
N ARG A 22 3.21 5.75 -2.51
CA ARG A 22 3.54 5.29 -3.87
C ARG A 22 3.18 3.82 -4.08
N PHE A 23 3.39 2.95 -3.09
CA PHE A 23 3.01 1.55 -3.20
C PHE A 23 1.49 1.37 -3.28
N ILE A 24 0.72 2.14 -2.50
CA ILE A 24 -0.74 2.04 -2.48
C ILE A 24 -1.37 2.56 -3.78
N GLU A 25 -0.88 3.68 -4.32
CA GLU A 25 -1.27 4.20 -5.65
C GLU A 25 -1.10 3.12 -6.74
N GLN A 26 -0.01 2.34 -6.66
CA GLN A 26 0.26 1.27 -7.62
C GLN A 26 -0.64 0.05 -7.39
N GLY A 27 -1.08 -0.19 -6.16
CA GLY A 27 -2.11 -1.18 -5.85
C GLY A 27 -3.46 -0.86 -6.50
N GLU A 28 -3.83 0.42 -6.59
CA GLU A 28 -5.08 0.84 -7.26
C GLU A 28 -5.05 0.50 -8.75
N ALA A 29 -3.91 0.73 -9.40
CA ALA A 29 -3.72 0.38 -10.80
C ALA A 29 -3.89 -1.13 -11.06
N LEU A 30 -3.46 -1.99 -10.13
CA LEU A 30 -3.69 -3.44 -10.23
C LEU A 30 -5.17 -3.81 -10.09
N LEU A 31 -5.89 -3.14 -9.19
CA LEU A 31 -7.33 -3.34 -9.03
C LEU A 31 -8.10 -2.99 -10.32
N ALA A 32 -7.68 -1.95 -11.04
CA ALA A 32 -8.28 -1.55 -12.31
C ALA A 32 -8.01 -2.55 -13.46
N GLU A 33 -6.91 -3.29 -13.40
CA GLU A 33 -6.50 -4.28 -14.42
C GLU A 33 -7.12 -5.68 -14.18
N ALA A 34 -7.75 -5.93 -13.03
CA ALA A 34 -8.34 -7.21 -12.67
C ALA A 34 -9.59 -7.57 -13.49
N ALA A 35 -9.55 -8.72 -14.18
CA ALA A 35 -10.65 -9.21 -15.02
C ALA A 35 -11.70 -10.05 -14.27
N ASP A 36 -11.27 -10.87 -13.31
CA ASP A 36 -12.17 -11.70 -12.50
C ASP A 36 -12.80 -10.88 -11.37
N ALA A 37 -14.14 -10.88 -11.28
CA ALA A 37 -14.87 -10.05 -10.33
C ALA A 37 -14.67 -10.49 -8.87
N GLY A 38 -14.55 -11.79 -8.60
CA GLY A 38 -14.40 -12.31 -7.23
C GLY A 38 -12.98 -12.09 -6.69
N ALA A 39 -11.97 -12.33 -7.51
CA ALA A 39 -10.58 -12.03 -7.19
C ALA A 39 -10.37 -10.52 -7.05
N ARG A 40 -11.03 -9.71 -7.90
CA ARG A 40 -11.03 -8.26 -7.78
C ARG A 40 -11.62 -7.79 -6.46
N GLU A 41 -12.77 -8.31 -6.04
CA GLU A 41 -13.41 -7.94 -4.77
C GLU A 41 -12.53 -8.31 -3.57
N SER A 42 -11.96 -9.52 -3.58
CA SER A 42 -11.05 -9.99 -2.53
C SER A 42 -9.81 -9.09 -2.41
N TYR A 43 -9.20 -8.74 -3.55
CA TYR A 43 -8.07 -7.81 -3.59
C TYR A 43 -8.46 -6.39 -3.16
N ALA A 44 -9.63 -5.90 -3.60
CA ALA A 44 -10.14 -4.58 -3.27
C ALA A 44 -10.29 -4.39 -1.76
N SER A 45 -10.78 -5.40 -1.05
CA SER A 45 -10.92 -5.34 0.41
C SER A 45 -9.56 -5.11 1.08
N VAL A 46 -8.54 -5.88 0.70
CA VAL A 46 -7.18 -5.78 1.27
C VAL A 46 -6.53 -4.45 0.89
N TRP A 47 -6.73 -3.99 -0.34
CA TRP A 47 -6.22 -2.68 -0.79
C TRP A 47 -6.89 -1.53 -0.05
N PHE A 48 -8.19 -1.60 0.20
CA PHE A 48 -8.93 -0.54 0.90
C PHE A 48 -8.46 -0.38 2.34
N ASP A 49 -8.21 -1.48 3.06
CA ASP A 49 -7.66 -1.43 4.42
C ASP A 49 -6.28 -0.75 4.44
N ALA A 50 -5.44 -1.05 3.45
CA ALA A 50 -4.14 -0.43 3.30
C ALA A 50 -4.22 1.06 2.91
N GLU A 51 -5.22 1.44 2.10
CA GLU A 51 -5.48 2.83 1.71
C GLU A 51 -6.03 3.67 2.87
N ILE A 52 -6.81 3.10 3.79
CA ILE A 52 -7.20 3.79 5.02
C ILE A 52 -5.95 4.14 5.85
N LEU A 53 -5.03 3.19 6.03
CA LEU A 53 -3.78 3.45 6.75
C LEU A 53 -2.95 4.54 6.07
N ASN A 54 -2.85 4.50 4.73
CA ASN A 54 -2.17 5.50 3.94
C ASN A 54 -2.80 6.90 4.12
N ALA A 55 -4.13 6.99 4.03
CA ALA A 55 -4.86 8.23 4.21
C ALA A 55 -4.65 8.83 5.61
N LEU A 56 -4.67 8.01 6.67
CA LEU A 56 -4.39 8.45 8.04
C LEU A 56 -2.96 8.98 8.21
N ALA A 57 -1.98 8.26 7.63
CA ALA A 57 -0.58 8.68 7.69
C ALA A 57 -0.36 9.99 6.92
N LEU A 58 -0.93 10.11 5.72
CA LEU A 58 -0.85 11.31 4.89
C LEU A 58 -1.54 12.49 5.54
N GLU A 59 -2.76 12.33 6.07
CA GLU A 59 -3.49 13.39 6.77
C GLU A 59 -2.63 13.96 7.90
N ARG A 60 -2.04 13.09 8.73
CA ARG A 60 -1.19 13.56 9.83
C ARG A 60 0.05 14.27 9.31
N TRP A 61 0.77 13.68 8.36
CA TRP A 61 1.96 14.28 7.77
C TRP A 61 1.66 15.66 7.16
N GLU A 62 0.51 15.82 6.50
CA GLU A 62 0.05 17.08 5.95
C GLU A 62 -0.33 18.09 7.05
N SER A 63 -1.02 17.66 8.10
CA SER A 63 -1.39 18.52 9.23
C SER A 63 -0.17 19.05 10.00
N GLU A 64 0.93 18.30 10.00
CA GLU A 64 2.22 18.69 10.58
C GLU A 64 3.07 19.58 9.63
N GLY A 65 2.54 19.93 8.45
CA GLY A 65 3.18 20.83 7.49
C GLY A 65 4.11 20.15 6.50
N ARG A 66 3.93 18.84 6.25
CA ARG A 66 4.74 18.01 5.34
C ARG A 66 6.24 18.06 5.65
N PRO A 67 6.66 17.78 6.90
CA PRO A 67 8.07 17.81 7.28
C PRO A 67 8.89 16.83 6.43
N THR A 68 10.10 17.24 6.06
CA THR A 68 11.03 16.40 5.29
C THR A 68 11.57 15.22 6.10
N ASP A 69 11.76 15.42 7.41
CA ASP A 69 12.12 14.35 8.36
C ASP A 69 10.89 13.96 9.18
N TRP A 70 10.14 12.98 8.68
CA TRP A 70 8.95 12.44 9.33
C TRP A 70 9.11 10.98 9.76
N GLN A 71 10.36 10.55 9.90
CA GLN A 71 10.72 9.16 10.13
C GLN A 71 10.36 8.69 11.55
N ALA A 72 10.47 9.56 12.56
CA ALA A 72 10.14 9.17 13.93
C ALA A 72 8.63 8.91 14.13
N PRO A 73 7.70 9.80 13.72
CA PRO A 73 6.26 9.52 13.74
C PRO A 73 5.89 8.29 12.90
N TRP A 74 6.45 8.15 11.69
CA TRP A 74 6.23 6.99 10.84
C TRP A 74 6.57 5.67 11.54
N ARG A 75 7.77 5.57 12.12
CA ARG A 75 8.22 4.35 12.81
C ARG A 75 7.41 4.03 14.06
N ALA A 76 6.99 5.06 14.80
CA ALA A 76 6.24 4.88 16.04
C ALA A 76 4.82 4.38 15.77
N ASP A 77 4.15 4.97 14.78
CA ASP A 77 2.69 4.89 14.71
C ASP A 77 2.16 4.17 13.47
N PHE A 78 2.98 3.96 12.42
CA PHE A 78 2.50 3.46 11.12
C PHE A 78 3.32 2.32 10.53
N GLN A 79 4.64 2.27 10.75
CA GLN A 79 5.54 1.35 10.03
C GLN A 79 5.18 -0.13 10.22
N HIS A 80 4.74 -0.51 11.43
CA HIS A 80 4.37 -1.90 11.70
C HIS A 80 3.17 -2.33 10.87
N ASP A 81 2.09 -1.55 10.94
CA ASP A 81 0.85 -1.82 10.23
C ASP A 81 1.05 -1.69 8.71
N ALA A 82 1.88 -0.74 8.28
CA ALA A 82 2.25 -0.59 6.87
C ALA A 82 2.99 -1.83 6.35
N ALA A 83 3.90 -2.41 7.14
CA ALA A 83 4.59 -3.63 6.76
C ALA A 83 3.63 -4.84 6.65
N GLN A 84 2.64 -4.93 7.55
CA GLN A 84 1.60 -5.95 7.48
C GLN A 84 0.70 -5.76 6.26
N ALA A 85 0.26 -4.52 6.00
CA ALA A 85 -0.55 -4.16 4.85
C ALA A 85 0.17 -4.48 3.54
N VAL A 86 1.47 -4.16 3.43
CA VAL A 86 2.30 -4.53 2.27
C VAL A 86 2.34 -6.04 2.08
N ALA A 87 2.55 -6.81 3.15
CA ALA A 87 2.59 -8.27 3.05
C ALA A 87 1.25 -8.85 2.57
N ALA A 88 0.13 -8.40 3.15
CA ALA A 88 -1.21 -8.83 2.77
C ALA A 88 -1.53 -8.46 1.32
N LEU A 89 -1.20 -7.23 0.89
CA LEU A 89 -1.41 -6.77 -0.48
C LEU A 89 -0.61 -7.59 -1.50
N ARG A 90 0.62 -7.99 -1.16
CA ARG A 90 1.43 -8.86 -2.03
C ARG A 90 0.81 -10.24 -2.19
N GLU A 91 0.32 -10.83 -1.11
CA GLU A 91 -0.36 -12.12 -1.14
C GLU A 91 -1.65 -12.05 -1.98
N ALA A 92 -2.48 -11.04 -1.74
CA ALA A 92 -3.69 -10.81 -2.51
C ALA A 92 -3.39 -10.54 -3.99
N ALA A 93 -2.36 -9.76 -4.30
CA ALA A 93 -1.92 -9.52 -5.68
C ALA A 93 -1.42 -10.80 -6.36
N ALA A 94 -0.81 -11.72 -5.62
CA ALA A 94 -0.40 -13.02 -6.16
C ALA A 94 -1.61 -13.90 -6.50
N ALA A 95 -2.64 -13.90 -5.65
CA ALA A 95 -3.89 -14.61 -5.90
C ALA A 95 -4.66 -14.02 -7.10
N LEU A 96 -4.70 -12.70 -7.24
CA LEU A 96 -5.30 -11.99 -8.37
C LEU A 96 -4.71 -12.43 -9.72
N ARG A 97 -3.43 -12.83 -9.75
CA ARG A 97 -2.73 -13.28 -10.98
C ARG A 97 -3.02 -14.73 -11.35
N GLN A 98 -3.59 -15.50 -10.44
CA GLN A 98 -3.91 -16.93 -10.65
C GLN A 98 -5.39 -17.15 -10.99
N ALA A 99 -6.22 -16.12 -10.82
CA ALA A 99 -7.64 -16.08 -11.20
C ALA A 99 -7.80 -15.65 -12.66
#